data_AF-A0A964N3Z3-F1
#
_entry.id   AF-A0A964N3Z3-F1
#
_cell.length_a   1.000
_cell.length_b   1.000
_cell.length_c   1.000
_cell.angle_alpha   90.00
_cell.angle_beta   90.00
_cell.angle_gamma   90.00
#
_symmetry.space_group_name_H-M   'P 1'
#
loop_
_entity.id
_entity.type
_entity.pdbx_description
1 polymer ?
#
loop_
_entity_poly.entity_id
_entity_poly.type
_entity_poly.pdbx_seq_one_letter_code
_entity_poly.pdbx_strand_id
1 'polypeptide(L)'
;MPMPAPLTLTALNECPRDAFVEALGAVFEHAPWVAEAAFDRRPFVTVAALHETMVEAVAEADEARQLALIRAHPDLGSKFARADLTTASQAEQGSLGLDRLSADEFTRFTQLNAAYRERF
;
A
#
# COMPACT_ATOMS: atom_id res chain seq x y z
N MET A 1 11.95 10.40 -21.79
CA MET A 1 10.50 10.36 -21.49
C MET A 1 10.17 11.64 -20.76
N PRO A 2 9.26 12.49 -21.24
CA PRO A 2 8.83 13.65 -20.46
C PRO A 2 8.28 13.14 -19.13
N MET A 3 8.67 13.78 -18.02
CA MET A 3 8.05 13.47 -16.73
C MET A 3 6.55 13.79 -16.85
N PRO A 4 5.65 12.90 -16.40
CA PRO A 4 4.23 13.21 -16.38
C PRO A 4 4.02 14.50 -15.58
N ALA A 5 3.09 15.34 -16.04
CA ALA A 5 2.74 16.58 -15.34
C ALA A 5 2.45 16.25 -13.86
N PRO A 6 2.89 17.09 -12.90
CA PRO A 6 2.67 16.82 -11.49
C PRO A 6 1.17 16.68 -11.23
N LEU A 7 0.79 15.56 -10.59
CA LEU A 7 -0.57 15.30 -10.16
C LEU A 7 -1.02 16.42 -9.20
N THR A 8 -2.11 17.11 -9.55
CA THR A 8 -2.68 18.17 -8.73
C THR A 8 -4.02 17.75 -8.14
N LEU A 9 -4.37 18.33 -6.99
CA LEU A 9 -5.65 18.04 -6.35
C LEU A 9 -6.84 18.48 -7.22
N THR A 10 -6.71 19.61 -7.94
CA THR A 10 -7.71 20.06 -8.91
C THR A 10 -7.93 19.02 -10.01
N ALA A 11 -6.84 18.53 -10.63
CA ALA A 11 -6.95 17.49 -11.65
C ALA A 11 -7.60 16.21 -11.11
N LEU A 12 -7.25 15.80 -9.88
CA LEU A 12 -7.87 14.65 -9.20
C LEU A 12 -9.35 14.86 -8.88
N ASN A 13 -9.80 16.08 -8.63
CA ASN A 13 -11.21 16.39 -8.37
C ASN A 13 -12.08 16.42 -9.63
N GLU A 14 -11.48 16.61 -10.80
CA GLU A 14 -12.19 16.79 -12.07
C GLU A 14 -12.05 15.59 -13.02
N CYS A 15 -11.05 14.73 -12.82
CA CYS A 15 -10.80 13.61 -13.72
C CYS A 15 -11.89 12.51 -13.63
N PRO A 16 -12.05 11.71 -14.70
CA PRO A 16 -12.87 10.50 -14.67
C PRO A 16 -12.36 9.45 -13.67
N ARG A 17 -13.22 8.50 -13.29
CA ARG A 17 -12.90 7.44 -12.30
C ARG A 17 -11.65 6.67 -12.67
N ASP A 18 -11.56 6.20 -13.91
CA ASP A 18 -10.43 5.37 -14.35
C ASP A 18 -9.09 6.10 -14.19
N ALA A 19 -9.04 7.39 -14.53
CA ALA A 19 -7.84 8.21 -14.37
C ALA A 19 -7.50 8.48 -12.89
N PHE A 20 -8.50 8.61 -12.02
CA PHE A 20 -8.30 8.75 -10.58
C PHE A 20 -7.70 7.48 -9.96
N VAL A 21 -8.26 6.31 -10.33
CA VAL A 21 -7.81 5.01 -9.85
C VAL A 21 -6.45 4.66 -10.45
N GLU A 22 -6.16 5.02 -11.69
CA GLU A 22 -4.82 4.88 -12.27
C GLU A 22 -3.78 5.71 -11.50
N ALA A 23 -4.14 6.94 -11.11
CA ALA A 23 -3.25 7.82 -10.38
C ALA A 23 -3.01 7.41 -8.91
N LEU A 24 -4.03 6.90 -8.23
CA LEU A 24 -4.01 6.67 -6.77
C LEU A 24 -4.17 5.22 -6.34
N GLY A 25 -4.50 4.30 -7.25
CA GLY A 25 -4.80 2.90 -6.94
C GLY A 25 -3.61 2.09 -6.43
N ALA A 26 -2.38 2.60 -6.62
CA ALA A 26 -1.16 2.00 -6.10
C ALA A 26 -0.76 2.54 -4.71
N VAL A 27 -1.48 3.53 -4.15
CA VAL A 27 -1.17 4.10 -2.82
C VAL A 27 -1.37 3.06 -1.72
N PHE A 28 -2.41 2.23 -1.84
CA PHE A 28 -2.61 1.06 -1.01
C PHE A 28 -2.23 -0.16 -1.84
N GLU A 29 -1.17 -0.86 -1.44
CA GLU A 29 -0.58 -1.95 -2.21
C GLU A 29 -1.62 -3.05 -2.46
N HIS A 30 -1.75 -3.47 -3.73
CA HIS A 30 -2.75 -4.44 -4.20
C HIS A 30 -4.22 -4.09 -3.84
N ALA A 31 -4.53 -2.82 -3.58
CA ALA A 31 -5.85 -2.37 -3.13
C ALA A 31 -6.38 -1.13 -3.87
N PRO A 32 -6.57 -1.20 -5.20
CA PRO A 32 -7.12 -0.09 -5.99
C PRO A 32 -8.53 0.30 -5.54
N TRP A 33 -9.26 -0.62 -4.92
CA TRP A 33 -10.60 -0.39 -4.37
C TRP A 33 -10.64 0.75 -3.33
N VAL A 34 -9.52 1.06 -2.67
CA VAL A 34 -9.46 2.19 -1.73
C VAL A 34 -9.59 3.52 -2.49
N ALA A 35 -8.91 3.64 -3.64
CA ALA A 35 -9.04 4.80 -4.52
C ALA A 35 -10.43 4.84 -5.16
N GLU A 36 -10.99 3.68 -5.55
CA GLU A 36 -12.35 3.60 -6.09
C GLU A 36 -13.39 4.10 -5.08
N ALA A 37 -13.28 3.71 -3.80
CA ALA A 37 -14.19 4.14 -2.75
C ALA A 37 -14.03 5.64 -2.43
N ALA A 38 -12.80 6.14 -2.40
CA ALA A 38 -12.55 7.57 -2.18
C ALA A 38 -13.07 8.45 -3.32
N PHE A 39 -13.05 7.98 -4.57
CA PHE A 39 -13.49 8.75 -5.75
C PHE A 39 -14.89 9.36 -5.60
N ASP A 40 -15.81 8.63 -4.98
CA ASP A 40 -17.20 9.03 -4.78
C ASP A 40 -17.39 10.11 -3.70
N ARG A 41 -16.33 10.41 -2.94
CA ARG A 41 -16.31 11.40 -1.85
C ARG A 41 -15.65 12.72 -2.22
N ARG A 42 -15.27 12.87 -3.50
CA ARG A 42 -14.79 14.14 -4.07
C ARG A 42 -15.89 15.21 -4.03
N PRO A 43 -15.53 16.51 -4.04
CA PRO A 43 -14.17 17.05 -4.16
C PRO A 43 -13.42 17.11 -2.83
N PHE A 44 -12.09 16.99 -2.90
CA PHE A 44 -11.19 17.17 -1.78
C PHE A 44 -10.61 18.58 -1.76
N VAL A 45 -10.64 19.22 -0.59
CA VAL A 45 -10.09 20.58 -0.42
C VAL A 45 -8.57 20.55 -0.21
N THR A 46 -8.05 19.51 0.45
CA THR A 46 -6.62 19.35 0.74
C THR A 46 -6.18 17.91 0.47
N VAL A 47 -4.86 17.71 0.33
CA VAL A 47 -4.26 16.35 0.25
C VAL A 47 -4.52 15.57 1.54
N ALA A 48 -4.56 16.25 2.70
CA ALA A 48 -4.92 15.62 3.97
C ALA A 48 -6.36 15.08 3.94
N ALA A 49 -7.32 15.84 3.42
CA ALA A 49 -8.71 15.38 3.29
C ALA A 49 -8.85 14.18 2.33
N LEU A 50 -8.09 14.17 1.22
CA LEU A 50 -8.00 13.01 0.34
C LEU A 50 -7.47 11.78 1.09
N HIS A 51 -6.35 11.94 1.81
CA HIS A 51 -5.74 10.86 2.58
C HIS A 51 -6.68 10.33 3.67
N GLU A 52 -7.31 11.21 4.45
CA GLU A 52 -8.30 10.84 5.48
C GLU A 52 -9.46 10.06 4.87
N THR A 53 -9.98 10.51 3.72
CA THR A 53 -11.05 9.79 3.00
C THR A 53 -10.61 8.37 2.60
N MET A 54 -9.37 8.20 2.12
CA MET A 54 -8.86 6.88 1.75
C MET A 54 -8.68 5.96 2.97
N VAL A 55 -8.20 6.51 4.09
CA VAL A 55 -8.09 5.77 5.36
C VAL A 55 -9.47 5.36 5.89
N GLU A 56 -10.45 6.27 5.83
CA GLU A 56 -11.83 5.97 6.22
C GLU A 56 -12.45 4.89 5.34
N ALA A 57 -12.18 4.89 4.03
CA ALA A 57 -12.65 3.82 3.14
C ALA A 57 -12.12 2.43 3.54
N VAL A 58 -10.90 2.36 4.10
CA VAL A 58 -10.37 1.12 4.68
C VAL A 58 -11.08 0.78 5.98
N ALA A 59 -11.26 1.76 6.87
CA ALA A 59 -11.90 1.57 8.17
C ALA A 59 -13.38 1.13 8.06
N GLU A 60 -14.08 1.60 7.02
CA GLU A 60 -15.48 1.26 6.73
C GLU A 60 -15.63 -0.06 5.96
N ALA A 61 -14.56 -0.60 5.38
CA ALA A 61 -14.59 -1.88 4.69
C ALA A 61 -14.89 -3.03 5.68
N ASP A 62 -15.50 -4.10 5.17
CA ASP A 62 -15.69 -5.32 5.97
C ASP A 62 -14.35 -5.93 6.42
N GLU A 63 -14.41 -6.69 7.52
CA GLU A 63 -13.23 -7.31 8.12
C GLU A 63 -12.45 -8.18 7.13
N ALA A 64 -13.14 -8.85 6.20
CA ALA A 64 -12.51 -9.71 5.20
C ALA A 64 -11.66 -8.89 4.22
N ARG A 65 -12.13 -7.71 3.78
CA ARG A 65 -11.37 -6.78 2.93
C ARG A 65 -10.20 -6.15 3.67
N GLN A 66 -10.40 -5.73 4.92
CA GLN A 66 -9.30 -5.20 5.74
C GLN A 66 -8.21 -6.25 5.94
N LEU A 67 -8.60 -7.49 6.24
CA LEU A 67 -7.67 -8.59 6.42
C LEU A 67 -6.98 -8.98 5.11
N ALA A 68 -7.70 -8.97 3.97
CA ALA A 68 -7.11 -9.18 2.66
C ALA A 68 -6.07 -8.11 2.31
N LEU A 69 -6.35 -6.83 2.61
CA LEU A 69 -5.38 -5.74 2.46
C LEU A 69 -4.11 -6.00 3.30
N ILE A 70 -4.26 -6.34 4.58
CA ILE A 70 -3.11 -6.64 5.45
C ILE A 70 -2.33 -7.84 4.92
N ARG A 71 -3.02 -8.91 4.52
CA ARG A 71 -2.41 -10.16 4.04
C ARG A 71 -1.79 -10.06 2.64
N ALA A 72 -2.20 -9.08 1.84
CA ALA A 72 -1.59 -8.81 0.54
C ALA A 72 -0.15 -8.28 0.68
N HIS A 73 0.22 -7.78 1.86
CA HIS A 73 1.59 -7.34 2.11
C HIS A 73 2.51 -8.53 2.38
N PRO A 74 3.64 -8.63 1.66
CA PRO A 74 4.61 -9.68 1.87
C PRO A 74 5.26 -9.56 3.24
N ASP A 75 5.66 -10.71 3.80
CA ASP A 75 6.42 -10.72 5.05
C ASP A 75 7.69 -9.90 4.91
N LEU A 76 7.92 -9.01 5.87
CA LEU A 76 9.17 -8.27 6.01
C LEU A 76 10.34 -9.27 6.03
N GLY A 77 11.41 -8.96 5.29
CA GLY A 77 12.64 -9.74 5.31
C GLY A 77 12.54 -11.15 4.68
N SER A 78 11.45 -11.51 4.01
CA SER A 78 11.38 -12.81 3.34
C SER A 78 12.21 -12.84 2.05
N LYS A 79 13.23 -13.72 2.00
CA LYS A 79 14.13 -13.90 0.84
C LYS A 79 13.38 -14.21 -0.46
N PHE A 80 12.23 -14.87 -0.37
CA PHE A 80 11.39 -15.26 -1.52
C PHE A 80 10.45 -14.15 -1.98
N ALA A 81 9.97 -13.27 -1.09
CA ALA A 81 9.13 -12.15 -1.53
C ALA A 81 9.92 -11.15 -2.37
N ARG A 82 11.24 -11.08 -2.22
CA ARG A 82 12.12 -10.17 -2.98
C ARG A 82 11.93 -10.22 -4.50
N ALA A 83 11.48 -11.36 -5.06
CA ALA A 83 11.17 -11.50 -6.47
C ALA A 83 9.74 -11.03 -6.86
N ASP A 84 8.80 -11.04 -5.91
CA ASP A 84 7.38 -10.66 -6.06
C ASP A 84 7.04 -9.29 -5.43
N LEU A 85 8.01 -8.59 -4.81
CA LEU A 85 7.80 -7.25 -4.25
C LEU A 85 7.57 -6.21 -5.34
N THR A 86 6.58 -5.32 -5.15
CA THR A 86 6.51 -4.09 -5.93
C THR A 86 7.77 -3.23 -5.75
N THR A 87 8.05 -2.34 -6.70
CA THR A 87 9.22 -1.44 -6.64
C THR A 87 9.23 -0.59 -5.36
N ALA A 88 8.05 -0.21 -4.85
CA ALA A 88 7.91 0.54 -3.59
C ALA A 88 8.35 -0.31 -2.39
N SER A 89 7.85 -1.54 -2.29
CA SER A 89 8.19 -2.48 -1.22
C SER A 89 9.68 -2.85 -1.20
N GLN A 90 10.34 -2.91 -2.36
CA GLN A 90 11.80 -3.09 -2.43
C GLN A 90 12.57 -1.89 -1.86
N ALA A 91 12.14 -0.66 -2.17
CA ALA A 91 12.78 0.55 -1.68
C ALA A 91 12.62 0.70 -0.16
N GLU A 92 11.42 0.40 0.36
CA GLU A 92 11.14 0.47 1.79
C GLU A 92 11.91 -0.59 2.58
N GLN A 93 11.89 -1.86 2.17
CA GLN A 93 12.62 -2.91 2.89
C GLN A 93 14.15 -2.74 2.80
N GLY A 94 14.65 -2.22 1.68
CA GLY A 94 16.07 -1.85 1.54
C GLY A 94 16.48 -0.72 2.49
N SER A 95 15.57 0.23 2.76
CA SER A 95 15.84 1.31 3.73
C SER A 95 15.90 0.81 5.18
N LEU A 96 15.24 -0.30 5.50
CA LEU A 96 15.21 -0.91 6.83
C LEU A 96 16.42 -1.82 7.11
N GLY A 97 17.33 -2.01 6.15
CA GLY A 97 18.51 -2.87 6.30
C GLY A 97 18.17 -4.36 6.38
N LEU A 98 16.93 -4.75 6.09
CA LEU A 98 16.47 -6.14 6.09
C LEU A 98 17.15 -6.97 4.98
N ASP A 99 17.82 -6.31 4.04
CA ASP A 99 18.67 -6.91 3.03
C ASP A 99 20.05 -7.37 3.55
N ARG A 100 20.44 -6.92 4.75
CA ARG A 100 21.77 -7.14 5.35
C ARG A 100 21.75 -7.99 6.61
N LEU A 101 20.62 -8.64 6.91
CA LEU A 101 20.50 -9.51 8.07
C LEU A 101 21.53 -10.66 7.98
N SER A 102 22.19 -10.94 9.10
CA SER A 102 22.96 -12.18 9.27
C SER A 102 22.04 -13.41 9.19
N ALA A 103 22.61 -14.60 9.03
CA ALA A 103 21.83 -15.84 8.97
C ALA A 103 20.99 -16.07 10.25
N ASP A 104 21.54 -15.72 11.41
CA ASP A 104 20.86 -15.87 12.70
C ASP A 104 19.72 -14.86 12.85
N GLU A 105 19.95 -13.61 12.45
CA GLU A 105 18.91 -12.57 12.45
C GLU A 105 17.77 -12.90 11.47
N PHE A 106 18.10 -13.40 10.28
CA PHE A 106 17.10 -13.86 9.30
C PHE A 106 16.26 -15.02 9.86
N THR A 107 16.89 -15.99 10.51
CA THR A 107 16.20 -17.12 11.14
C THR A 107 15.25 -16.64 12.24
N ARG A 108 15.74 -15.75 13.11
CA ARG A 108 14.92 -15.14 14.16
C ARG A 108 13.74 -14.35 13.58
N PHE A 109 13.98 -13.57 12.53
CA PHE A 109 12.94 -12.77 11.87
C PHE A 109 11.84 -13.67 11.28
N THR A 110 12.25 -14.77 10.63
CA THR A 110 11.33 -15.77 10.07
C THR A 110 10.48 -16.42 11.16
N GLN A 111 11.07 -16.78 12.31
CA GLN A 111 10.35 -17.35 13.44
C GLN A 111 9.33 -16.38 14.04
N LEU A 112 9.69 -15.09 14.16
CA LEU A 112 8.79 -14.07 14.66
C LEU A 112 7.60 -13.82 13.72
N ASN A 113 7.83 -13.77 12.40
CA ASN A 113 6.76 -13.68 11.41
C ASN A 113 5.79 -14.87 11.51
N ALA A 114 6.33 -16.10 11.60
CA ALA A 114 5.51 -17.31 11.74
C ALA A 114 4.65 -17.28 13.02
N ALA A 115 5.25 -16.96 14.17
CA ALA A 115 4.54 -16.88 15.43
C ALA A 115 3.45 -15.78 15.44
N TYR A 116 3.67 -14.67 14.72
CA TYR A 116 2.67 -13.62 14.56
C TYR A 116 1.47 -14.11 13.74
N ARG A 117 1.71 -14.74 12.59
CA ARG A 117 0.65 -15.27 11.70
C ARG A 117 -0.13 -16.45 12.29
N GLU A 118 0.48 -17.23 13.19
CA GLU A 118 -0.23 -18.27 13.92
C GLU A 118 -1.20 -17.70 14.96
N ARG A 119 -0.88 -16.53 15.52
CA ARG A 119 -1.68 -15.89 16.57
C ARG A 119 -2.80 -15.00 16.03
N PHE A 120 -2.59 -14.34 14.89
CA PHE A 120 -3.48 -13.34 14.29
C PHE A 120 -3.76 -13.67 12.82
#